data_AF-A0A0H5RQ10-F1
#
_entry.id   AF-A0A0H5RQ10-F1
#
_cell.length_a   1.000
_cell.length_b   1.000
_cell.length_c   1.000
_cell.angle_alpha   90.00
_cell.angle_beta   90.00
_cell.angle_gamma   90.00
#
_symmetry.space_group_name_H-M   'P 1'
#
loop_
_entity.id
_entity.type
_entity.pdbx_description
1 polymer ?
#
loop_
_entity_poly.entity_id
_entity_poly.type
_entity_poly.pdbx_seq_one_letter_code
_entity_poly.pdbx_strand_id
1 'polypeptide(L)'
;MAAMKRYTSVPITLYRIQLRLPVSLRDHAVQVARNRTSFDLKLHDGLVMPMPPNSPFHTPNGMSVRPVGPNMISILENFKGEPRVYRLQQNTKLPEELCVFHEHSDHYSIQAAEEMPLSRLNAILTTYLESLPSNSKQEFLEMWNDEDDQDN
;
A
#
# COMPACT_ATOMS: atom_id res chain seq x y z
N MET A 1 21.23 0.78 -9.18
CA MET A 1 19.87 0.90 -8.60
C MET A 1 18.89 0.68 -9.75
N ALA A 2 18.02 -0.32 -9.67
CA ALA A 2 16.99 -0.53 -10.69
C ALA A 2 15.94 0.60 -10.60
N ALA A 3 15.46 1.06 -11.75
CA ALA A 3 14.41 2.07 -11.81
C ALA A 3 13.06 1.47 -11.40
N MET A 4 12.25 2.22 -10.63
CA MET A 4 10.91 1.76 -10.26
C MET A 4 9.98 1.82 -11.46
N LYS A 5 9.17 0.77 -11.63
CA LYS A 5 8.19 0.69 -12.71
C LYS A 5 6.83 1.20 -12.23
N ARG A 6 6.26 2.15 -12.98
CA ARG A 6 4.93 2.73 -12.75
C ARG A 6 3.86 1.97 -13.52
N TYR A 7 2.70 1.77 -12.91
CA TYR A 7 1.52 1.14 -13.49
C TYR A 7 0.25 1.95 -13.18
N THR A 8 -0.68 2.00 -14.13
CA THR A 8 -2.03 2.57 -13.99
C THR A 8 -3.11 1.50 -13.77
N SER A 9 -2.71 0.23 -13.80
CA SER A 9 -3.52 -0.92 -13.42
C SER A 9 -2.69 -1.82 -12.52
N VAL A 10 -3.35 -2.56 -11.64
CA VAL A 10 -2.70 -3.41 -10.64
C VAL A 10 -1.91 -4.54 -11.36
N PRO A 11 -0.56 -4.57 -11.29
CA PRO A 11 0.26 -5.42 -12.16
C PRO A 11 0.24 -6.91 -11.80
N ILE A 12 0.00 -7.20 -10.53
CA ILE A 12 -0.19 -8.52 -9.92
C ILE A 12 -1.22 -8.34 -8.80
N THR A 13 -1.90 -9.38 -8.35
CA THR A 13 -2.79 -9.24 -7.19
C THR A 13 -1.99 -8.76 -5.98
N LEU A 14 -2.41 -7.63 -5.40
CA LEU A 14 -1.76 -6.99 -4.26
C LEU A 14 -2.72 -6.94 -3.08
N TYR A 15 -2.17 -6.85 -1.88
CA TYR A 15 -2.90 -6.81 -0.64
C TYR A 15 -2.46 -5.63 0.22
N ARG A 16 -3.44 -4.98 0.84
CA ARG A 16 -3.24 -3.90 1.81
C ARG A 16 -3.70 -4.36 3.19
N ILE A 17 -2.75 -4.44 4.12
CA ILE A 17 -3.06 -4.59 5.55
C ILE A 17 -3.38 -3.19 6.09
N GLN A 18 -4.62 -2.99 6.55
CA GLN A 18 -5.11 -1.70 7.00
C GLN A 18 -5.80 -1.86 8.36
N LEU A 19 -5.27 -1.19 9.38
CA LEU A 19 -5.81 -1.27 10.74
C LEU A 19 -7.25 -0.72 10.83
N ARG A 20 -7.51 0.43 10.22
CA ARG A 20 -8.82 1.09 10.23
C ARG A 20 -8.97 2.05 9.07
N LEU A 21 -10.21 2.34 8.70
CA LEU A 21 -10.54 3.49 7.87
C LEU A 21 -10.95 4.69 8.75
N PRO A 22 -10.83 5.94 8.25
CA PRO A 22 -10.24 6.32 6.97
C PRO A 22 -8.73 6.05 6.90
N VAL A 23 -8.19 5.97 5.68
CA VAL A 23 -6.74 5.90 5.44
C VAL A 23 -6.08 7.16 6.00
N SER A 24 -4.95 6.98 6.69
CA SER A 24 -4.17 8.06 7.28
C SER A 24 -2.69 7.81 7.06
N LEU A 25 -2.21 8.16 5.87
CA LEU A 25 -0.78 8.13 5.57
C LEU A 25 0.00 9.10 6.47
N ARG A 26 1.18 8.65 6.89
CA ARG A 26 2.05 9.36 7.84
C ARG A 26 3.08 10.21 7.10
N ASP A 27 2.97 11.52 7.26
CA ASP A 27 4.01 12.45 6.81
C ASP A 27 5.28 12.34 7.66
N HIS A 28 6.43 12.24 7.00
CA HIS A 28 7.76 12.18 7.60
C HIS A 28 8.02 13.30 8.61
N ALA A 29 7.75 14.56 8.26
CA ALA A 29 8.08 15.70 9.14
C ALA A 29 7.29 15.62 10.46
N VAL A 30 6.01 15.29 10.38
CA VAL A 30 5.15 15.04 11.55
C VAL A 30 5.63 13.85 12.38
N GLN A 31 6.10 12.75 11.76
CA GLN A 31 6.61 11.60 12.50
C GLN A 31 7.94 11.89 13.20
N VAL A 32 8.86 12.59 12.53
CA VAL A 32 10.15 13.01 13.10
C VAL A 32 9.92 13.93 14.30
N ALA A 33 9.01 14.91 14.20
CA ALA A 33 8.65 15.78 15.32
C ALA A 33 8.07 15.01 16.53
N ARG A 34 7.60 13.77 16.32
CA ARG A 34 7.10 12.86 17.36
C ARG A 34 8.11 11.78 17.78
N ASN A 35 9.38 11.92 17.41
CA ASN A 35 10.43 10.93 17.65
C ASN A 35 10.10 9.53 17.07
N ARG A 36 9.46 9.50 15.90
CA ARG A 36 9.12 8.26 15.18
C ARG A 36 9.91 8.18 13.89
N THR A 37 10.36 6.97 13.55
CA THR A 37 11.14 6.69 12.34
C THR A 37 10.28 6.16 11.19
N SER A 38 9.08 5.65 11.46
CA SER A 38 8.20 5.07 10.44
C SER A 38 7.25 6.11 9.86
N PHE A 39 7.28 6.28 8.53
CA PHE A 39 6.46 7.19 7.77
C PHE A 39 6.08 6.56 6.42
N ASP A 40 5.13 7.14 5.71
CA ASP A 40 4.63 6.62 4.43
C ASP A 40 5.01 7.51 3.24
N LEU A 41 5.19 8.82 3.47
CA LEU A 41 5.59 9.79 2.44
C LEU A 41 6.25 11.05 3.04
N LYS A 42 6.79 11.89 2.16
CA LYS A 42 7.29 13.23 2.47
C LYS A 42 6.43 14.26 1.75
N LEU A 43 6.03 15.31 2.46
CA LEU A 43 5.37 16.45 1.84
C LEU A 43 6.39 17.48 1.35
N HIS A 44 6.05 18.12 0.23
CA HIS A 44 6.75 19.26 -0.33
C HIS A 44 5.76 20.42 -0.40
N ASP A 45 6.04 21.50 0.33
CA ASP A 45 5.14 22.66 0.44
C ASP A 45 3.69 22.29 0.84
N GLY A 46 3.55 21.27 1.70
CA GLY A 46 2.26 20.77 2.17
C GLY A 46 1.55 19.79 1.21
N LEU A 47 2.18 19.47 0.08
CA LEU A 47 1.61 18.64 -0.99
C LEU A 47 2.34 17.30 -1.11
N VAL A 48 1.61 16.31 -1.57
CA VAL A 48 2.17 15.03 -2.02
C VAL A 48 2.59 15.19 -3.46
N MET A 49 3.87 14.93 -3.74
CA MET A 49 4.40 14.99 -5.09
C MET A 49 4.33 13.61 -5.76
N PRO A 50 3.87 13.52 -7.02
CA PRO A 50 3.91 12.26 -7.75
C PRO A 50 5.36 11.87 -8.04
N MET A 51 5.69 10.59 -7.91
CA MET A 51 7.02 10.14 -8.31
C MET A 51 7.17 10.14 -9.83
N PRO A 52 8.29 10.65 -10.37
CA PRO A 52 8.59 10.53 -11.79
C PRO A 52 8.69 9.04 -12.18
N PRO A 53 8.14 8.63 -13.34
CA PRO A 53 8.39 7.31 -13.88
C PRO A 53 9.88 7.02 -14.01
N ASN A 54 10.29 5.78 -13.78
CA ASN A 54 11.69 5.33 -13.87
C ASN A 54 12.66 6.05 -12.90
N SER A 55 12.16 6.71 -11.86
CA SER A 55 13.01 7.22 -10.78
C SER A 55 13.57 6.05 -9.96
N PRO A 56 14.80 6.19 -9.41
CA PRO A 56 15.29 5.24 -8.43
C PRO A 56 14.47 5.36 -7.14
N PHE A 57 14.25 4.24 -6.45
CA PHE A 57 13.69 4.28 -5.10
C PHE A 57 14.65 5.06 -4.19
N HIS A 58 14.11 6.06 -3.50
CA HIS A 58 14.88 6.94 -2.61
C HIS A 58 14.16 7.19 -1.29
N THR A 59 12.83 7.20 -1.29
CA THR A 59 11.99 7.37 -0.11
C THR A 59 10.62 6.73 -0.33
N PRO A 60 9.93 6.29 0.74
CA PRO A 60 8.50 6.00 0.69
C PRO A 60 7.72 7.20 0.14
N ASN A 61 6.70 6.95 -0.68
CA ASN A 61 5.83 7.98 -1.25
C ASN A 61 4.36 7.54 -1.37
N GLY A 62 3.87 6.68 -0.48
CA GLY A 62 2.49 6.24 -0.57
C GLY A 62 2.11 5.04 0.30
N MET A 63 0.99 4.42 -0.06
CA MET A 63 0.40 3.32 0.68
C MET A 63 1.05 1.99 0.29
N SER A 64 1.79 1.38 1.20
CA SER A 64 2.41 0.06 0.98
C SER A 64 1.37 -1.03 0.71
N VAL A 65 1.62 -1.81 -0.34
CA VAL A 65 0.88 -3.00 -0.74
C VAL A 65 1.86 -4.09 -1.19
N ARG A 66 1.47 -5.36 -1.06
CA ARG A 66 2.35 -6.51 -1.35
C ARG A 66 1.57 -7.64 -2.01
N PRO A 67 2.16 -8.43 -2.90
CA PRO A 67 1.56 -9.70 -3.28
C PRO A 67 1.49 -10.62 -2.04
N VAL A 68 0.65 -11.65 -2.10
CA VAL A 68 0.65 -12.68 -1.06
C VAL A 68 1.96 -13.46 -1.12
N GLY A 69 2.49 -13.81 0.04
CA GLY A 69 3.74 -14.54 0.19
C GLY A 69 4.32 -14.41 1.61
N PRO A 70 5.44 -15.09 1.91
CA PRO A 70 5.93 -15.23 3.29
C PRO A 70 6.16 -13.90 4.01
N ASN A 71 6.65 -12.87 3.31
CA ASN A 71 6.84 -11.55 3.90
C ASN A 71 5.52 -10.87 4.27
N MET A 72 4.50 -10.95 3.40
CA MET A 72 3.19 -10.35 3.67
C MET A 72 2.50 -11.08 4.83
N ILE A 73 2.55 -12.41 4.85
CA ILE A 73 2.01 -13.25 5.93
C ILE A 73 2.71 -12.92 7.25
N SER A 74 4.04 -12.89 7.27
CA SER A 74 4.81 -12.51 8.46
C SER A 74 4.44 -11.12 8.99
N ILE A 75 4.22 -10.13 8.11
CA ILE A 75 3.74 -8.81 8.52
C ILE A 75 2.35 -8.91 9.15
N LEU A 76 1.43 -9.67 8.55
CA LEU A 76 0.06 -9.83 9.03
C LEU A 76 -0.01 -10.53 10.39
N GLU A 77 0.73 -11.63 10.56
CA GLU A 77 0.83 -12.38 11.81
C GLU A 77 1.33 -11.50 12.96
N ASN A 78 2.37 -10.70 12.70
CA ASN A 78 2.96 -9.80 13.67
C ASN A 78 2.23 -8.46 13.81
N PHE A 79 1.22 -8.21 12.97
CA PHE A 79 0.46 -6.97 13.01
C PHE A 79 -0.35 -6.88 14.31
N LYS A 80 -0.19 -5.78 15.05
CA LYS A 80 -0.94 -5.52 16.28
C LYS A 80 -2.34 -4.98 15.98
N GLY A 81 -3.33 -5.48 16.71
CA GLY A 81 -4.74 -5.13 16.53
C GLY A 81 -5.42 -6.02 15.50
N GLU A 82 -6.63 -5.62 15.10
CA GLU A 82 -7.49 -6.37 14.18
C GLU A 82 -7.54 -5.67 12.82
N PRO A 83 -6.51 -5.82 11.96
CA PRO A 83 -6.52 -5.19 10.65
C PRO A 83 -7.50 -5.89 9.72
N ARG A 84 -7.97 -5.14 8.71
CA ARG A 84 -8.55 -5.70 7.50
C ARG A 84 -7.48 -5.86 6.43
N VAL A 85 -7.60 -6.92 5.64
CA VAL A 85 -6.75 -7.19 4.48
C VAL A 85 -7.57 -6.95 3.21
N TYR A 86 -7.26 -5.88 2.48
CA TYR A 86 -7.95 -5.53 1.24
C TYR A 86 -7.23 -6.14 0.05
N ARG A 87 -7.99 -6.75 -0.87
CA ARG A 87 -7.46 -7.38 -2.09
C ARG A 87 -7.63 -6.47 -3.29
N LEU A 88 -6.51 -6.17 -3.94
CA LEU A 88 -6.43 -5.45 -5.21
C LEU A 88 -6.18 -6.47 -6.30
N GLN A 89 -7.21 -6.81 -7.06
CA GLN A 89 -7.11 -7.84 -8.10
C GLN A 89 -6.21 -7.38 -9.26
N GLN A 90 -5.37 -8.28 -9.78
CA GLN A 90 -4.58 -8.03 -10.98
C GLN A 90 -5.44 -7.49 -12.14
N ASN A 91 -4.88 -6.57 -12.93
CA ASN A 91 -5.52 -5.89 -14.05
C ASN A 91 -6.68 -4.95 -13.69
N THR A 92 -6.95 -4.76 -12.39
CA THR A 92 -7.91 -3.73 -11.95
C THR A 92 -7.32 -2.35 -12.25
N LYS A 93 -8.10 -1.50 -12.93
CA LYS A 93 -7.73 -0.10 -13.15
C LYS A 93 -7.77 0.65 -11.82
N LEU A 94 -6.73 1.44 -11.55
CA LEU A 94 -6.77 2.37 -10.44
C LEU A 94 -7.59 3.62 -10.82
N PRO A 95 -8.11 4.36 -9.82
CA PRO A 95 -8.53 5.76 -10.03
C PRO A 95 -7.45 6.55 -10.77
N GLU A 96 -7.84 7.50 -11.62
CA GLU A 96 -6.92 8.26 -12.49
C GLU A 96 -5.88 9.04 -11.68
N GLU A 97 -6.24 9.46 -10.47
CA GLU A 97 -5.38 10.17 -9.53
C GLU A 97 -4.38 9.27 -8.80
N LEU A 98 -4.43 7.95 -9.01
CA LEU A 98 -3.57 6.97 -8.36
C LEU A 98 -2.72 6.19 -9.37
N CYS A 99 -1.55 5.74 -8.91
CA CYS A 99 -0.73 4.79 -9.64
C CYS A 99 -0.05 3.81 -8.69
N VAL A 100 0.43 2.70 -9.22
CA VAL A 100 1.21 1.71 -8.47
C VAL A 100 2.65 1.76 -8.94
N PHE A 101 3.58 1.84 -7.99
CA PHE A 101 4.99 1.63 -8.23
C PHE A 101 5.44 0.28 -7.67
N HIS A 102 6.23 -0.43 -8.45
CA HIS A 102 7.07 -1.52 -7.93
C HIS A 102 8.37 -0.91 -7.42
N GLU A 103 8.56 -0.89 -6.11
CA GLU A 103 9.70 -0.23 -5.47
C GLU A 103 10.93 -1.14 -5.46
N HIS A 104 10.80 -2.32 -4.85
CA HIS A 104 11.82 -3.36 -4.81
C HIS A 104 11.23 -4.68 -4.29
N SER A 105 11.82 -5.82 -4.65
CA SER A 105 11.42 -7.14 -4.16
C SER A 105 9.90 -7.37 -4.29
N ASP A 106 9.19 -7.61 -3.19
CA ASP A 106 7.74 -7.79 -3.09
C ASP A 106 7.00 -6.50 -2.68
N HIS A 107 7.71 -5.38 -2.54
CA HIS A 107 7.14 -4.13 -2.04
C HIS A 107 6.68 -3.24 -3.19
N TYR A 108 5.38 -2.97 -3.19
CA TYR A 108 4.71 -2.03 -4.07
C TYR A 108 4.09 -0.90 -3.23
N SER A 109 3.84 0.24 -3.87
CA SER A 109 3.10 1.33 -3.22
C SER A 109 2.10 1.98 -4.16
N ILE A 110 0.93 2.30 -3.62
CA ILE A 110 -0.06 3.14 -4.29
C ILE A 110 0.25 4.59 -3.95
N GLN A 111 0.44 5.40 -4.98
CA GLN A 111 0.89 6.78 -4.87
C GLN A 111 -0.02 7.72 -5.65
N ALA A 112 0.09 9.01 -5.36
CA ALA A 112 -0.53 10.05 -6.16
C ALA A 112 0.04 10.05 -7.59
N ALA A 113 -0.83 10.13 -8.59
CA ALA A 113 -0.46 10.25 -9.99
C ALA A 113 -0.17 11.71 -10.41
N GLU A 114 -0.67 12.66 -9.63
CA GLU A 114 -0.54 14.10 -9.77
C GLU A 114 -0.29 14.76 -8.39
N GLU A 115 0.07 16.04 -8.39
CA GLU A 115 0.28 16.81 -7.16
C GLU A 115 -1.06 17.03 -6.43
N MET A 116 -1.11 16.73 -5.13
CA MET A 116 -2.33 16.94 -4.34
C MET A 116 -2.08 17.08 -2.83
N PRO A 117 -3.01 17.68 -2.07
CA PRO A 117 -2.93 17.67 -0.61
C PRO A 117 -3.00 16.24 -0.03
N LEU A 118 -2.29 16.01 1.09
CA LEU A 118 -2.31 14.71 1.78
C LEU A 118 -3.73 14.26 2.16
N SER A 119 -4.58 15.20 2.55
CA SER A 119 -5.98 14.93 2.88
C SER A 119 -6.77 14.40 1.68
N ARG A 120 -6.51 14.93 0.48
CA ARG A 120 -7.13 14.46 -0.77
C ARG A 120 -6.66 13.05 -1.11
N LEU A 121 -5.36 12.78 -1.02
CA LEU A 121 -4.82 11.43 -1.24
C LEU A 121 -5.43 10.41 -0.27
N ASN A 122 -5.49 10.74 1.02
CA ASN A 122 -6.11 9.88 2.03
C ASN A 122 -7.60 9.62 1.74
N ALA A 123 -8.34 10.64 1.27
CA ALA A 123 -9.74 10.48 0.89
C ALA A 123 -9.91 9.54 -0.31
N ILE A 124 -9.13 9.74 -1.38
CA ILE A 124 -9.17 8.87 -2.57
C ILE A 124 -8.81 7.42 -2.20
N LEU A 125 -7.75 7.22 -1.40
CA LEU A 125 -7.36 5.89 -0.93
C LEU A 125 -8.43 5.25 -0.05
N THR A 126 -9.10 6.02 0.80
CA THR A 126 -10.21 5.54 1.63
C THR A 126 -11.35 5.03 0.76
N THR A 127 -11.85 5.87 -0.16
CA THR A 127 -12.92 5.49 -1.10
C THR A 127 -12.52 4.29 -1.96
N TYR A 128 -11.26 4.24 -2.40
CA TYR A 128 -10.76 3.10 -3.16
C TYR A 128 -10.78 1.82 -2.32
N LEU A 129 -10.25 1.83 -1.09
CA LEU A 129 -10.28 0.64 -0.22
C LEU A 129 -11.71 0.21 0.14
N GLU A 130 -12.63 1.15 0.38
CA GLU A 130 -14.05 0.85 0.65
C GLU A 130 -14.73 0.12 -0.51
N SER A 131 -14.24 0.30 -1.74
CA SER A 131 -14.76 -0.39 -2.93
C SER A 131 -14.22 -1.82 -3.12
N LEU A 132 -13.19 -2.22 -2.36
CA LEU A 132 -12.50 -3.48 -2.56
C LEU A 132 -13.02 -4.57 -1.61
N PRO A 133 -12.97 -5.86 -2.04
CA PRO A 133 -13.18 -6.96 -1.12
C PRO A 133 -12.08 -6.96 -0.06
N SER A 134 -12.46 -7.31 1.17
CA SER A 134 -11.51 -7.42 2.27
C SER A 134 -11.89 -8.55 3.22
N ASN A 135 -10.87 -9.11 3.86
CA ASN A 135 -10.99 -10.14 4.88
C ASN A 135 -10.57 -9.59 6.24
N SER A 136 -11.01 -10.23 7.31
CA SER A 136 -10.36 -10.10 8.61
C SER A 136 -8.97 -10.75 8.56
N LYS A 137 -8.12 -10.43 9.55
CA LYS A 137 -6.81 -11.10 9.71
C LYS A 137 -6.96 -12.61 9.77
N GLN A 138 -7.91 -13.11 10.57
CA GLN A 138 -8.12 -14.53 10.78
C GLN A 138 -8.57 -15.23 9.50
N GLU A 139 -9.62 -14.70 8.85
CA GLU A 139 -10.13 -15.26 7.58
C GLU A 139 -9.02 -15.35 6.52
N PHE A 140 -8.17 -14.33 6.43
CA PHE A 140 -7.09 -14.32 5.45
C PHE A 140 -6.02 -15.37 5.74
N LEU A 141 -5.66 -15.57 7.02
CA LEU A 141 -4.66 -16.57 7.42
C LEU A 141 -5.19 -18.00 7.29
N GLU A 142 -6.48 -18.22 7.56
CA GLU A 142 -7.14 -19.52 7.32
C GLU A 142 -7.08 -19.87 5.83
N MET A 143 -7.46 -18.94 4.95
CA MET A 143 -7.36 -19.14 3.50
C MET A 143 -5.94 -19.46 3.03
N TRP A 144 -4.92 -18.83 3.62
CA TRP A 144 -3.52 -19.09 3.29
C TRP A 144 -3.08 -20.52 3.70
N ASN A 145 -3.46 -20.96 4.89
CA ASN A 145 -3.10 -22.29 5.38
C ASN A 145 -3.87 -23.41 4.67
N ASP A 146 -5.13 -23.16 4.27
CA ASP A 146 -5.94 -24.14 3.54
C ASP A 146 -5.42 -24.39 2.11
N GLU A 147 -4.80 -23.40 1.46
CA GLU A 147 -4.16 -23.57 0.15
C GLU A 147 -2.88 -24.41 0.23
N ASP A 148 -2.18 -24.37 1.36
CA ASP A 148 -0.97 -25.18 1.63
C ASP A 148 -1.30 -26.66 2.00
N ASP A 149 -2.57 -26.99 2.30
CA ASP A 149 -3.03 -28.34 2.67
C ASP A 149 -3.50 -29.21 1.47
N GLN A 150 -3.36 -28.73 0.22
CA GLN A 150 -3.78 -29.46 -0.99
C GLN A 150 -2.72 -30.39 -1.62
N ASP A 151 -1.63 -30.70 -0.91
CA ASP A 151 -0.68 -31.75 -1.30
C ASP A 151 -0.85 -32.99 -0.40
N ASN A 152 -1.81 -33.88 -0.75
CA ASN A 152 -1.88 -35.24 -0.22
C ASN A 152 -2.23 -36.26 -1.31
#